data_AF-A0A4Y2FM05-F1
#
_entry.id   AF-A0A4Y2FM05-F1
#
_cell.length_a   1.000
_cell.length_b   1.000
_cell.length_c   1.000
_cell.angle_alpha   90.00
_cell.angle_beta   90.00
_cell.angle_gamma   90.00
#
_symmetry.space_group_name_H-M   'P 1'
#
loop_
_entity.id
_entity.type
_entity.pdbx_description
1 polymer ?
#
loop_
_entity_poly.entity_id
_entity_poly.type
_entity_poly.pdbx_seq_one_letter_code
_entity_poly.pdbx_strand_id
1 'polypeptide(L)'
;MQETGEHIVNFAVLQYYDGQEVVIEGVDVIKKFCDFLFSNCHEGFTAIAHNLKGYDGQFILAHQLSQGIKPHVIINGSMLISMEIVSHKIRLIDSLNFLPMPVSKFPKTFGLEELTKGYFPHLFNTAENQAYLGALPDIDNYAPNFMNPQDCEKFLKWYELRKENPFDFRKELYEYCK
;
A
#
# COMPACT_ATOMS: atom_id res chain seq x y z
N MET A 1 -14.92 2.95 -4.06
CA MET A 1 -15.07 1.68 -4.80
C MET A 1 -14.78 2.04 -6.25
N GLN A 2 -13.72 1.51 -6.86
CA GLN A 2 -13.47 1.75 -8.29
C GLN A 2 -14.58 1.05 -9.09
N GLU A 3 -15.08 1.71 -10.14
CA GLU A 3 -16.32 1.36 -10.86
C GLU A 3 -16.28 -0.01 -11.57
N THR A 4 -15.12 -0.63 -11.71
CA THR A 4 -14.93 -1.90 -12.44
C THR A 4 -15.26 -3.14 -11.61
N GLY A 5 -15.34 -3.04 -10.28
CA GLY A 5 -15.54 -4.18 -9.37
C GLY A 5 -14.32 -5.09 -9.21
N GLU A 6 -13.22 -4.81 -9.92
CA GLU A 6 -11.95 -5.54 -9.84
C GLU A 6 -10.85 -4.60 -9.33
N HIS A 7 -10.16 -5.03 -8.28
CA HIS A 7 -9.03 -4.30 -7.72
C HIS A 7 -7.73 -4.83 -8.33
N ILE A 8 -6.97 -3.95 -8.98
CA ILE A 8 -5.69 -4.29 -9.60
C ILE A 8 -4.59 -3.49 -8.90
N VAL A 9 -3.54 -4.17 -8.44
CA VAL A 9 -2.37 -3.49 -7.90
C VAL A 9 -1.54 -2.94 -9.04
N ASN A 10 -1.26 -1.64 -9.00
CA ASN A 10 -0.50 -0.92 -10.01
C ASN A 10 0.81 -0.30 -9.49
N PHE A 11 1.07 -0.42 -8.19
CA PHE A 11 2.26 0.11 -7.54
C PHE A 11 2.60 -0.67 -6.28
N ALA A 12 3.87 -0.96 -6.06
CA ALA A 12 4.39 -1.58 -4.85
C ALA A 12 5.80 -1.06 -4.55
N VAL A 13 6.09 -0.85 -3.27
CA VAL A 13 7.42 -0.47 -2.78
C VAL A 13 7.87 -1.51 -1.77
N LEU A 14 9.07 -2.05 -1.97
CA LEU A 14 9.77 -2.84 -0.96
C LEU A 14 10.94 -2.02 -0.43
N GLN A 15 11.14 -2.06 0.87
CA GLN A 15 12.27 -1.40 1.53
C GLN A 15 13.03 -2.43 2.37
N TYR A 16 14.34 -2.52 2.16
CA TYR A 16 15.25 -3.28 3.01
C TYR A 16 15.54 -2.52 4.31
N TYR A 17 16.06 -3.24 5.31
CA TYR A 17 16.40 -2.64 6.59
C TYR A 17 17.46 -1.53 6.50
N ASP A 18 18.35 -1.58 5.51
CA ASP A 18 19.37 -0.56 5.26
C ASP A 18 18.86 0.68 4.51
N GLY A 19 17.55 0.72 4.20
CA GLY A 19 16.89 1.82 3.50
C GLY A 19 16.93 1.72 1.98
N GLN A 20 17.54 0.67 1.40
CA GLN A 20 17.44 0.44 -0.05
C GLN A 20 16.00 0.12 -0.44
N GLU A 21 15.53 0.74 -1.51
CA GLU A 21 14.15 0.60 -1.98
C GLU A 21 14.10 -0.02 -3.38
N VAL A 22 13.09 -0.86 -3.59
CA VAL A 22 12.73 -1.43 -4.89
C VAL A 22 11.30 -1.03 -5.19
N VAL A 23 11.13 -0.26 -6.26
CA VAL A 23 9.82 0.20 -6.74
C VAL A 23 9.39 -0.67 -7.92
N ILE A 24 8.16 -1.18 -7.85
CA ILE A 24 7.55 -2.00 -8.89
C ILE A 24 6.22 -1.35 -9.28
N GLU A 25 6.11 -0.96 -10.55
CA GLU A 25 4.97 -0.21 -11.06
C GLU A 25 4.53 -0.68 -12.45
N GLY A 26 3.32 -0.27 -12.85
CA GLY A 26 2.74 -0.52 -14.16
C GLY A 26 1.83 -1.74 -14.20
N VAL A 27 1.92 -2.54 -15.26
CA VAL A 27 1.13 -3.77 -15.42
C VAL A 27 1.78 -4.95 -14.70
N ASP A 28 0.96 -5.90 -14.26
CA ASP A 28 1.37 -7.14 -13.60
C ASP A 28 2.23 -6.93 -12.34
N VAL A 29 1.96 -5.87 -11.57
CA VAL A 29 2.76 -5.54 -10.37
C VAL A 29 2.80 -6.69 -9.38
N ILE A 30 1.66 -7.36 -9.13
CA ILE A 30 1.65 -8.53 -8.23
C ILE A 30 2.60 -9.62 -8.70
N LYS A 31 2.59 -9.93 -10.00
CA LYS A 31 3.50 -10.96 -10.54
C LYS A 31 4.95 -10.55 -10.35
N LYS A 32 5.32 -9.34 -10.79
CA LYS A 32 6.69 -8.82 -10.65
C LYS A 32 7.14 -8.76 -9.19
N PHE A 33 6.24 -8.35 -8.31
CA PHE A 33 6.45 -8.31 -6.86
C PHE A 33 6.70 -9.70 -6.30
N CYS A 34 5.85 -10.68 -6.62
CA CYS A 34 6.01 -12.05 -6.14
C CYS A 34 7.27 -12.72 -6.72
N ASP A 35 7.56 -12.53 -8.01
CA ASP A 35 8.78 -13.02 -8.66
C ASP A 35 10.04 -12.47 -7.97
N PHE A 36 10.03 -11.17 -7.62
CA PHE A 36 11.14 -10.53 -6.92
C PHE A 36 11.25 -11.00 -5.47
N LEU A 37 10.17 -10.86 -4.70
CA LEU A 37 10.15 -11.18 -3.28
C LEU A 37 10.49 -12.64 -3.03
N PHE A 38 9.94 -13.57 -3.82
CA PHE A 38 10.15 -15.01 -3.64
C PHE A 38 11.32 -15.57 -4.45
N SER A 39 12.21 -14.71 -4.97
CA SER A 39 13.45 -15.18 -5.59
C SER A 39 14.46 -15.67 -4.54
N ASN A 40 15.44 -16.46 -4.99
CA ASN A 40 16.45 -17.06 -4.10
C ASN A 40 17.31 -16.04 -3.32
N CYS A 41 17.40 -14.78 -3.76
CA CYS A 41 18.17 -13.78 -3.02
C CYS A 41 17.51 -13.38 -1.69
N HIS A 42 16.23 -13.70 -1.50
CA HIS A 42 15.47 -13.43 -0.27
C HIS A 42 15.22 -14.69 0.57
N GLU A 43 15.90 -15.80 0.30
CA GLU A 43 15.69 -17.03 1.09
C GLU A 43 15.86 -16.74 2.60
N GLY A 44 14.86 -17.13 3.41
CA GLY A 44 14.87 -16.89 4.86
C GLY A 44 14.43 -15.49 5.30
N PHE A 45 14.08 -14.59 4.39
CA PHE A 45 13.62 -13.24 4.75
C PHE A 45 12.23 -13.24 5.38
N THR A 46 11.95 -12.20 6.15
CA THR A 46 10.60 -11.91 6.65
C THR A 46 10.17 -10.54 6.15
N ALA A 47 9.20 -10.53 5.25
CA ALA A 47 8.54 -9.32 4.79
C ALA A 47 7.46 -8.90 5.79
N ILE A 48 7.39 -7.60 6.06
CA ILE A 48 6.45 -7.01 7.01
C ILE A 48 5.65 -5.96 6.25
N ALA A 49 4.33 -6.06 6.29
CA ALA A 49 3.43 -5.04 5.77
C ALA A 49 2.41 -4.66 6.85
N HIS A 50 1.93 -3.42 6.80
CA HIS A 50 0.97 -2.92 7.78
C HIS A 50 -0.45 -3.09 7.27
N ASN A 51 -1.25 -3.88 7.99
CA ASN A 51 -2.58 -4.33 7.60
C ASN A 51 -2.61 -5.30 6.40
N LEU A 52 -1.56 -6.11 6.27
CA LEU A 52 -1.47 -7.16 5.23
C LEU A 52 -2.68 -8.09 5.24
N LYS A 53 -3.19 -8.43 6.43
CA LYS A 53 -4.30 -9.38 6.61
C LYS A 53 -5.62 -8.92 5.99
N GLY A 54 -5.80 -7.60 5.88
CA GLY A 54 -7.03 -6.97 5.38
C GLY A 54 -6.97 -6.54 3.91
N TYR A 55 -5.77 -6.46 3.32
CA TYR A 55 -5.56 -5.93 1.97
C TYR A 55 -4.55 -6.77 1.18
N ASP A 56 -3.27 -6.38 1.17
CA ASP A 56 -2.26 -6.85 0.22
C ASP A 56 -2.06 -8.37 0.20
N GLY A 57 -2.20 -9.00 1.37
CA GLY A 57 -1.99 -10.44 1.54
C GLY A 57 -2.92 -11.28 0.67
N GLN A 58 -4.12 -10.79 0.35
CA GLN A 58 -5.07 -11.52 -0.49
C GLN A 58 -4.59 -11.61 -1.95
N PHE A 59 -4.01 -10.53 -2.49
CA PHE A 59 -3.46 -10.52 -3.85
C PHE A 59 -2.26 -11.44 -3.97
N ILE A 60 -1.37 -11.42 -2.98
CA ILE A 60 -0.20 -12.29 -2.93
C ILE A 60 -0.64 -13.76 -2.83
N LEU A 61 -1.61 -14.07 -1.95
CA LEU A 61 -2.11 -15.44 -1.80
C LEU A 61 -2.76 -15.95 -3.09
N ALA A 62 -3.63 -15.13 -3.69
CA ALA A 62 -4.29 -15.46 -4.96
C ALA A 62 -3.27 -15.72 -6.07
N HIS A 63 -2.23 -14.89 -6.17
CA HIS A 63 -1.17 -15.08 -7.16
C HIS A 63 -0.44 -16.41 -6.95
N GLN A 64 0.02 -16.71 -5.74
CA GLN A 64 0.73 -17.96 -5.47
C GLN A 64 -0.12 -19.19 -5.80
N LEU A 65 -1.40 -19.18 -5.39
CA LEU A 65 -2.34 -20.26 -5.71
C LEU A 65 -2.55 -20.42 -7.22
N SER A 66 -2.62 -19.32 -7.98
CA SER A 66 -2.72 -19.36 -9.45
C SER A 66 -1.50 -20.01 -10.13
N GLN A 67 -0.33 -19.93 -9.49
CA GLN A 67 0.91 -20.58 -9.95
C GLN A 67 1.03 -22.03 -9.46
N GLY A 68 0.00 -22.58 -8.80
CA GLY A 68 0.04 -23.93 -8.21
C GLY A 68 0.90 -24.03 -6.95
N ILE A 69 1.36 -22.91 -6.41
CA ILE A 69 2.11 -22.85 -5.15
C ILE A 69 1.10 -22.78 -4.02
N LYS A 70 1.21 -23.67 -3.03
CA LYS A 70 0.38 -23.65 -1.83
C LYS A 70 1.19 -23.12 -0.63
N PRO A 71 1.02 -21.85 -0.24
CA PRO A 71 1.66 -21.32 0.96
C PRO A 71 1.12 -21.98 2.23
N HIS A 72 1.94 -22.00 3.28
CA HIS A 72 1.44 -22.25 4.63
C HIS A 72 0.87 -20.93 5.18
N VAL A 73 -0.39 -20.93 5.62
CA VAL A 73 -1.10 -19.71 6.04
C VAL A 73 -1.62 -19.83 7.46
N ILE A 74 -1.53 -18.75 8.22
CA ILE A 74 -2.23 -18.58 9.50
C ILE A 74 -3.33 -17.56 9.29
N ILE A 75 -4.56 -17.95 9.62
CA ILE A 75 -5.76 -17.14 9.40
C ILE A 75 -6.56 -16.96 10.69
N ASN A 76 -7.30 -15.85 10.77
CA ASN A 76 -8.35 -15.65 11.76
C ASN A 76 -9.63 -15.23 11.01
N GLY A 77 -10.56 -16.18 10.87
CA GLY A 77 -11.66 -16.03 9.92
C GLY A 77 -11.11 -15.88 8.49
N SER A 78 -11.51 -14.82 7.79
CA SER A 78 -11.03 -14.47 6.45
C SER A 78 -9.71 -13.68 6.45
N MET A 79 -9.20 -13.29 7.61
CA MET A 79 -8.04 -12.41 7.72
C MET A 79 -6.74 -13.21 7.69
N LEU A 80 -5.84 -12.88 6.76
CA LEU A 80 -4.55 -13.54 6.59
C LEU A 80 -3.50 -12.99 7.56
N ILE A 81 -3.37 -13.59 8.75
CA ILE A 81 -2.43 -13.14 9.78
C ILE A 81 -0.98 -13.26 9.31
N SER A 82 -0.65 -14.39 8.68
CA SER A 82 0.67 -14.62 8.10
C SER A 82 0.63 -15.63 6.96
N MET A 83 1.65 -15.56 6.10
CA MET A 83 1.88 -16.49 5.00
C MET A 83 3.35 -16.90 4.97
N GLU A 84 3.62 -18.16 4.65
CA GLU A 84 4.97 -18.67 4.45
C GLU A 84 5.07 -19.46 3.14
N ILE A 85 6.06 -19.10 2.33
CA ILE A 85 6.47 -19.88 1.15
C ILE A 85 7.58 -20.82 1.59
N VAL A 86 7.19 -22.05 1.97
CA VAL A 86 8.06 -23.06 2.58
C VAL A 86 9.30 -23.36 1.72
N SER A 87 9.15 -23.39 0.39
CA SER A 87 10.27 -23.66 -0.54
C SER A 87 11.38 -22.62 -0.48
N HIS A 88 11.06 -21.37 -0.14
CA HIS A 88 12.02 -20.26 -0.03
C HIS A 88 12.25 -19.83 1.42
N LYS A 89 11.57 -20.46 2.39
CA LYS A 89 11.60 -20.07 3.81
C LYS A 89 11.28 -18.58 4.04
N ILE A 90 10.46 -17.99 3.16
CA ILE A 90 10.07 -16.57 3.25
C ILE A 90 8.75 -16.46 3.97
N ARG A 91 8.68 -15.54 4.92
CA ARG A 91 7.46 -15.24 5.69
C ARG A 91 6.96 -13.85 5.38
N LEU A 92 5.65 -13.71 5.30
CA LEU A 92 4.94 -12.44 5.30
C LEU A 92 4.15 -12.34 6.59
N ILE A 93 4.35 -11.24 7.31
CA ILE A 93 3.64 -10.98 8.57
C ILE A 93 2.96 -9.62 8.54
N ASP A 94 1.80 -9.54 9.18
CA ASP A 94 1.08 -8.29 9.36
C ASP A 94 1.50 -7.57 10.65
N SER A 95 2.12 -6.39 10.50
CA SER A 95 2.53 -5.56 11.64
C SER A 95 1.36 -5.03 12.47
N LEU A 96 0.14 -4.94 11.91
CA LEU A 96 -1.05 -4.48 12.63
C LEU A 96 -1.43 -5.42 13.79
N ASN A 97 -0.99 -6.68 13.77
CA ASN A 97 -1.17 -7.60 14.91
C ASN A 97 -0.30 -7.24 16.12
N PHE A 98 0.78 -6.50 15.91
CA PHE A 98 1.70 -6.06 16.96
C PHE A 98 1.49 -4.59 17.32
N LEU A 99 1.16 -3.76 16.32
CA LEU A 99 0.89 -2.33 16.45
C LEU A 99 -0.55 -2.05 15.98
N PRO A 100 -1.57 -2.25 16.83
CA PRO A 100 -2.99 -2.19 16.44
C PRO A 100 -3.49 -0.74 16.31
N MET A 101 -2.83 0.06 15.47
CA MET A 101 -3.17 1.45 15.20
C MET A 101 -2.79 1.82 13.76
N PRO A 102 -3.45 2.80 13.13
CA PRO A 102 -3.08 3.27 11.80
C PRO A 102 -1.66 3.86 11.75
N VAL A 103 -0.99 3.72 10.61
CA VAL A 103 0.33 4.33 10.34
C VAL A 103 0.35 5.83 10.63
N SER A 104 -0.75 6.56 10.37
CA SER A 104 -0.86 7.99 10.65
C SER A 104 -0.71 8.38 12.13
N LYS A 105 -0.82 7.42 13.06
CA LYS A 105 -0.59 7.65 14.49
C LYS A 105 0.85 7.38 14.92
N PHE A 106 1.68 6.76 14.08
CA PHE A 106 3.04 6.35 14.44
C PHE A 106 3.92 7.52 14.86
N PRO A 107 3.96 8.67 14.15
CA PRO A 107 4.83 9.77 14.56
C PRO A 107 4.53 10.25 15.98
N LYS A 108 3.25 10.43 16.31
CA LYS A 108 2.83 10.82 17.66
C LYS A 108 3.14 9.74 18.70
N THR A 109 2.89 8.47 18.40
CA THR A 109 3.09 7.36 19.34
C THR A 109 4.58 7.13 19.65
N PHE A 110 5.45 7.31 18.66
CA PHE A 110 6.90 7.07 18.79
C PHE A 110 7.72 8.34 19.01
N GLY A 111 7.07 9.51 19.11
CA GLY A 111 7.75 10.79 19.30
C GLY A 111 8.60 11.23 18.10
N LEU A 112 8.23 10.82 16.89
CA LEU A 112 8.90 11.22 15.65
C LEU A 112 8.35 12.58 15.20
N GLU A 113 9.24 13.47 14.77
CA GLU A 113 8.90 14.79 14.23
C GLU A 113 8.55 14.76 12.73
N GLU A 114 8.27 13.58 12.18
CA GLU A 114 7.96 13.42 10.77
C GLU A 114 6.66 14.14 10.39
N LEU A 115 6.69 14.79 9.22
CA LEU A 115 5.52 15.44 8.63
C LEU A 115 4.43 14.39 8.45
N THR A 116 3.22 14.70 8.93
CA THR A 116 2.05 13.86 8.70
C THR A 116 1.89 13.59 7.21
N LYS A 117 1.80 12.30 6.86
CA LYS A 117 1.47 11.82 5.51
C LYS A 117 0.33 12.65 4.92
N GLY A 118 0.50 13.11 3.69
CA GLY A 118 -0.51 13.86 2.96
C GLY A 118 -1.75 13.02 2.62
N TYR A 119 -2.70 13.62 1.91
CA TYR A 119 -3.88 12.92 1.41
C TYR A 119 -3.63 12.45 -0.02
N PHE A 120 -4.10 11.24 -0.37
CA PHE A 120 -3.95 10.68 -1.70
C PHE A 120 -5.31 10.54 -2.42
N PRO A 121 -5.42 10.96 -3.68
CA PRO A 121 -6.67 10.91 -4.44
C PRO A 121 -6.93 9.50 -4.98
N HIS A 122 -7.45 8.61 -4.14
CA HIS A 122 -7.67 7.20 -4.46
C HIS A 122 -8.49 6.95 -5.73
N LEU A 123 -9.51 7.76 -6.01
CA LEU A 123 -10.34 7.59 -7.21
C LEU A 123 -9.67 8.15 -8.47
N PHE A 124 -8.66 9.01 -8.31
CA PHE A 124 -7.85 9.52 -9.42
C PHE A 124 -6.78 8.52 -9.87
N ASN A 125 -6.53 7.47 -9.09
CA ASN A 125 -5.60 6.40 -9.43
C ASN A 125 -6.17 5.48 -10.53
N THR A 126 -6.14 5.96 -11.77
CA THR A 126 -6.58 5.24 -12.97
C THR A 126 -5.43 5.10 -13.96
N ALA A 127 -5.58 4.21 -14.95
CA ALA A 127 -4.55 4.00 -15.97
C ALA A 127 -4.25 5.26 -16.78
N GLU A 128 -5.28 6.08 -17.04
CA GLU A 128 -5.20 7.32 -17.81
C GLU A 128 -4.41 8.41 -17.08
N ASN A 129 -4.48 8.42 -15.74
CA ASN A 129 -3.88 9.47 -14.91
C ASN A 129 -2.46 9.15 -14.45
N GLN A 130 -1.89 7.99 -14.81
CA GLN A 130 -0.56 7.57 -14.34
C GLN A 130 0.57 8.54 -14.74
N ALA A 131 0.40 9.32 -15.81
CA ALA A 131 1.36 10.34 -16.26
C ALA A 131 0.88 11.78 -16.00
N TYR A 132 -0.14 11.96 -15.14
CA TYR A 132 -0.74 13.26 -14.90
C TYR A 132 0.22 14.22 -14.17
N LEU A 133 0.38 15.40 -14.75
CA LEU A 133 1.07 16.55 -14.18
C LEU A 133 0.19 17.78 -14.37
N GLY A 134 -0.28 18.40 -13.29
CA GLY A 134 -1.23 19.48 -13.40
C GLY A 134 -1.71 20.04 -12.07
N ALA A 135 -2.98 20.45 -12.04
CA ALA A 135 -3.64 20.95 -10.83
C ALA A 135 -3.96 19.80 -9.87
N LEU A 136 -4.21 20.12 -8.60
CA LEU A 136 -4.65 19.15 -7.62
C LEU A 136 -5.97 18.48 -8.07
N PRO A 137 -6.11 17.15 -8.01
CA PRO A 137 -7.36 16.47 -8.35
C PRO A 137 -8.52 16.98 -7.51
N ASP A 138 -9.74 16.91 -8.05
CA ASP A 138 -10.93 17.38 -7.35
C ASP A 138 -11.13 16.66 -6.00
N ILE A 139 -11.77 17.33 -5.04
CA ILE A 139 -12.06 16.85 -3.68
C ILE A 139 -12.70 15.46 -3.71
N ASP A 140 -13.62 15.22 -4.64
CA ASP A 140 -14.32 13.94 -4.75
C ASP A 140 -13.36 12.77 -5.00
N ASN A 141 -12.21 13.02 -5.65
CA ASN A 141 -11.22 11.99 -5.92
C ASN A 141 -10.52 11.46 -4.66
N TYR A 142 -10.58 12.18 -3.54
CA TYR A 142 -10.05 11.77 -2.24
C TYR A 142 -11.06 10.95 -1.42
N ALA A 143 -12.26 10.74 -1.96
CA ALA A 143 -13.33 9.97 -1.35
C ALA A 143 -13.68 10.45 0.09
N PRO A 144 -13.96 11.75 0.29
CA PRO A 144 -14.21 12.35 1.62
C PRO A 144 -15.36 11.68 2.38
N ASN A 145 -16.30 11.04 1.67
CA ASN A 145 -17.41 10.28 2.25
C ASN A 145 -16.96 9.08 3.11
N PHE A 146 -15.73 8.59 2.95
CA PHE A 146 -15.15 7.54 3.79
C PHE A 146 -14.34 8.08 4.97
N MET A 147 -14.19 9.41 5.06
CA MET A 147 -13.54 10.06 6.20
C MET A 147 -14.55 10.32 7.31
N ASN A 148 -14.11 10.23 8.57
CA ASN A 148 -14.90 10.75 9.67
C ASN A 148 -14.93 12.29 9.62
N PRO A 149 -15.88 12.96 10.29
CA PRO A 149 -16.03 14.42 10.21
C PRO A 149 -14.76 15.22 10.59
N GLN A 150 -14.00 14.76 11.58
CA GLN A 150 -12.79 15.46 12.05
C GLN A 150 -11.65 15.36 11.03
N ASP A 151 -11.48 14.20 10.40
CA ASP A 151 -10.45 14.00 9.39
C ASP A 151 -10.83 14.66 8.07
N CYS A 152 -12.13 14.72 7.74
CA CYS A 152 -12.65 15.49 6.61
C CYS A 152 -12.37 17.00 6.76
N GLU A 153 -12.55 17.57 7.96
CA GLU A 153 -12.23 18.98 8.20
C GLU A 153 -10.73 19.28 8.02
N LYS A 154 -9.85 18.38 8.51
CA LYS A 154 -8.39 18.50 8.29
C LYS A 154 -8.04 18.39 6.81
N PHE A 155 -8.68 17.47 6.10
CA PHE A 155 -8.50 17.28 4.67
C PHE A 155 -8.88 18.55 3.89
N LEU A 156 -10.05 19.13 4.14
CA LEU A 156 -10.48 20.36 3.45
C LEU A 156 -9.51 21.53 3.69
N LYS A 157 -9.01 21.68 4.93
CA LYS A 157 -7.98 22.68 5.24
C LYS A 157 -6.68 22.43 4.48
N TRP A 158 -6.23 21.18 4.42
CA TRP A 158 -5.05 20.80 3.64
C TRP A 158 -5.25 21.06 2.13
N TYR A 159 -6.44 20.73 1.61
CA TYR A 159 -6.78 20.88 0.20
C TYR A 159 -6.74 22.34 -0.24
N GLU A 160 -7.37 23.24 0.53
CA GLU A 160 -7.36 24.68 0.26
C GLU A 160 -5.95 25.29 0.25
N LEU A 161 -5.05 24.78 1.08
CA LEU A 161 -3.65 25.20 1.10
C LEU A 161 -2.83 24.61 -0.05
N ARG A 162 -3.23 23.44 -0.57
CA ARG A 162 -2.47 22.69 -1.58
C ARG A 162 -2.93 22.95 -3.01
N LYS A 163 -4.19 23.36 -3.24
CA LYS A 163 -4.84 23.44 -4.56
C LYS A 163 -4.12 24.26 -5.63
N GLU A 164 -3.36 25.28 -5.22
CA GLU A 164 -2.59 26.15 -6.14
C GLU A 164 -1.22 25.56 -6.52
N ASN A 165 -0.79 24.49 -5.85
CA ASN A 165 0.50 23.86 -6.11
C ASN A 165 0.39 22.81 -7.22
N PRO A 166 1.47 22.59 -7.99
CA PRO A 166 1.50 21.52 -8.97
C PRO A 166 1.38 20.16 -8.28
N PHE A 167 0.58 19.30 -8.91
CA PHE A 167 0.36 17.91 -8.54
C PHE A 167 1.01 17.01 -9.60
N ASP A 168 1.94 16.17 -9.14
CA ASP A 168 2.60 15.12 -9.93
C ASP A 168 2.09 13.78 -9.39
N PHE A 169 1.26 13.10 -10.18
CA PHE A 169 0.61 11.88 -9.72
C PHE A 169 1.61 10.78 -9.34
N ARG A 170 2.69 10.61 -10.12
CA ARG A 170 3.67 9.54 -9.85
C ARG A 170 4.44 9.81 -8.58
N LYS A 171 4.83 11.07 -8.37
CA LYS A 171 5.51 11.48 -7.15
C LYS A 171 4.63 11.26 -5.92
N GLU A 172 3.38 11.72 -5.97
CA GLU A 172 2.46 11.61 -4.84
C GLU A 172 2.07 10.14 -4.56
N LEU A 173 1.96 9.29 -5.58
CA LEU A 173 1.76 7.84 -5.42
C LEU A 173 2.95 7.17 -4.73
N TYR A 174 4.18 7.51 -5.15
CA TYR A 174 5.39 7.00 -4.51
C TYR A 174 5.48 7.41 -3.02
N GLU A 175 5.29 8.70 -2.72
CA GLU A 175 5.31 9.21 -1.34
C GLU A 175 4.16 8.63 -0.50
N TYR A 176 3.01 8.32 -1.12
CA TYR A 176 1.90 7.66 -0.44
C TYR A 176 2.16 6.18 -0.15
N CYS A 177 2.97 5.49 -0.95
CA CYS A 177 3.31 4.07 -0.72
C CYS A 177 4.55 3.88 0.15
N LYS A 178 5.31 4.94 0.40
CA LYS A 178 6.39 5.01 1.38
C LYS A 178 5.86 5.19 2.81
#